data_AF-A0A388LFM7-F1
#
_entry.id   AF-A0A388LFM7-F1
#
_cell.length_a   1.000
_cell.length_b   1.000
_cell.length_c   1.000
_cell.angle_alpha   90.00
_cell.angle_beta   90.00
_cell.angle_gamma   90.00
#
_symmetry.space_group_name_H-M   'P 1'
#
loop_
_entity.id
_entity.type
_entity.pdbx_description
1 polymer ?
#
loop_
_entity_poly.entity_id
_entity_poly.type
_entity_poly.pdbx_seq_one_letter_code
_entity_poly.pdbx_strand_id
1 'polypeptide(L)'
;MAGVEEVVREIVGGKTAVVQESKLERRCHPRGRMDFSPDTADLHSRVYYVLVEGTVAMKIDGGFGYDKEGNLVDVILNVKKLLEVVPDDWRLPERDVIGDIVRYLVSAIADEHMDALNDNAFYVAHMQPPLRGRKYLHGVVQSWCPDDDLKAARRWWPRREAIVP
;
A
#
# COMPACT_ATOMS: atom_id res chain seq x y z
N MET A 1 -22.17 -6.70 -7.09
CA MET A 1 -22.17 -7.01 -5.64
C MET A 1 -22.30 -5.69 -4.90
N ALA A 2 -23.41 -5.46 -4.20
CA ALA A 2 -23.58 -4.23 -3.43
C ALA A 2 -22.64 -4.27 -2.22
N GLY A 3 -21.85 -3.21 -2.01
CA GLY A 3 -21.00 -3.07 -0.82
C GLY A 3 -19.48 -3.14 -1.03
N VAL A 4 -19.00 -3.20 -2.27
CA VAL A 4 -17.56 -3.06 -2.60
C VAL A 4 -17.33 -1.95 -3.64
N GLU A 5 -16.21 -1.24 -3.53
CA GLU A 5 -15.78 -0.18 -4.45
C GLU A 5 -14.36 -0.45 -4.93
N GLU A 6 -14.13 -0.38 -6.24
CA GLU A 6 -12.79 -0.47 -6.80
C GLU A 6 -12.04 0.84 -6.55
N VAL A 7 -10.89 0.75 -5.89
CA VAL A 7 -10.05 1.91 -5.54
C VAL A 7 -8.76 1.95 -6.36
N VAL A 8 -8.28 0.78 -6.82
CA VAL A 8 -7.07 0.65 -7.65
C VAL A 8 -7.29 -0.46 -8.66
N ARG A 9 -6.83 -0.24 -9.90
CA ARG A 9 -6.69 -1.26 -10.94
C ARG A 9 -5.41 -1.02 -11.71
N GLU A 10 -4.47 -1.96 -11.63
CA GLU A 10 -3.14 -1.80 -12.21
C GLU A 10 -2.56 -3.13 -12.73
N ILE A 11 -1.52 -3.02 -13.56
CA ILE A 11 -0.73 -4.17 -14.00
C ILE A 11 0.54 -4.28 -13.14
N VAL A 12 0.59 -5.30 -12.28
CA VAL A 12 1.70 -5.54 -11.35
C VAL A 12 2.30 -6.92 -11.61
N GLY A 13 3.61 -6.96 -11.88
CA GLY A 13 4.30 -8.23 -12.21
C GLY A 13 3.72 -8.95 -13.43
N GLY A 14 3.15 -8.20 -14.39
CA GLY A 14 2.50 -8.74 -15.59
C GLY A 14 1.10 -9.32 -15.36
N LYS A 15 0.52 -9.15 -14.16
CA LYS A 15 -0.83 -9.57 -13.81
C LYS A 15 -1.70 -8.37 -13.47
N THR A 16 -2.99 -8.45 -13.76
CA THR A 16 -3.97 -7.47 -13.32
C THR A 16 -4.20 -7.62 -11.82
N ALA A 17 -3.89 -6.56 -11.07
CA ALA A 17 -4.21 -6.43 -9.67
C ALA A 17 -5.32 -5.38 -9.49
N VAL A 18 -6.37 -5.75 -8.76
CA VAL A 18 -7.48 -4.86 -8.40
C VAL A 18 -7.59 -4.81 -6.89
N VAL A 19 -7.64 -3.60 -6.33
CA VAL A 19 -7.91 -3.40 -4.90
C VAL A 19 -9.33 -2.88 -4.75
N GLN A 20 -10.12 -3.55 -3.91
CA GLN A 20 -11.51 -3.21 -3.64
C GLN A 20 -11.70 -2.90 -2.16
N GLU A 21 -12.29 -1.75 -1.84
CA GLU A 21 -12.73 -1.41 -0.49
C GLU A 21 -14.08 -2.09 -0.19
N SER A 22 -14.21 -2.69 1.00
CA SER A 22 -15.47 -3.19 1.54
C SER A 22 -16.17 -2.10 2.35
N LYS A 23 -17.27 -1.54 1.81
CA LYS A 23 -18.06 -0.52 2.50
C LYS A 23 -18.81 -1.08 3.72
N LEU A 24 -19.08 -2.38 3.73
CA LEU A 24 -19.75 -3.08 4.82
C LEU A 24 -18.90 -3.16 6.09
N GLU A 25 -17.57 -3.18 5.93
CA GLU A 25 -16.61 -3.29 7.03
C GLU A 25 -16.03 -1.92 7.45
N ARG A 26 -16.52 -0.82 6.85
CA ARG A 26 -16.05 0.54 7.12
C ARG A 26 -16.40 0.96 8.56
N ARG A 27 -15.48 1.66 9.24
CA ARG A 27 -15.61 2.14 10.64
C ARG A 27 -15.77 1.03 11.69
N CYS A 28 -15.38 -0.20 11.40
CA CYS A 28 -15.13 -1.17 12.46
C CYS A 28 -13.94 -0.71 13.32
N HIS A 29 -13.71 -1.28 14.50
CA HIS A 29 -12.45 -0.99 15.20
C HIS A 29 -11.28 -1.50 14.34
N PRO A 30 -10.21 -0.70 14.16
CA PRO A 30 -9.04 -1.13 13.39
C PRO A 30 -8.51 -2.47 13.94
N ARG A 31 -8.26 -3.44 13.06
CA ARG A 31 -7.80 -4.79 13.43
C ARG A 31 -6.32 -4.97 13.14
N GLY A 32 -5.60 -5.63 14.05
CA GLY A 32 -4.17 -5.89 13.90
C GLY A 32 -3.32 -4.88 14.66
N ARG A 33 -2.06 -4.71 14.23
CA ARG A 33 -1.14 -3.75 14.84
C ARG A 33 -1.52 -2.34 14.42
N MET A 34 -1.63 -1.43 15.38
CA MET A 34 -2.23 -0.09 15.24
C MET A 34 -1.48 0.90 16.14
N ASP A 35 -0.20 1.14 15.80
CA ASP A 35 0.66 2.07 16.53
C ASP A 35 0.57 3.47 15.89
N PHE A 36 -0.53 4.17 16.20
CA PHE A 36 -0.76 5.53 15.73
C PHE A 36 0.07 6.56 16.49
N SER A 37 0.32 7.71 15.85
CA SER A 37 1.01 8.84 16.47
C SER A 37 0.21 9.39 17.66
N PRO A 38 0.89 9.88 18.72
CA PRO A 38 0.23 10.37 19.93
C PRO A 38 -0.80 11.48 19.70
N ASP A 39 -0.62 12.27 18.64
CA ASP A 39 -1.47 13.41 18.30
C ASP A 39 -2.74 13.02 17.51
N THR A 40 -2.94 11.73 17.27
CA THR A 40 -4.14 11.21 16.59
C THR A 40 -5.39 11.46 17.45
N ALA A 41 -6.32 12.23 16.91
CA ALA A 41 -7.56 12.63 17.56
C ALA A 41 -8.77 11.77 17.14
N ASP A 42 -8.80 11.26 15.91
CA ASP A 42 -9.86 10.38 15.40
C ASP A 42 -9.27 9.19 14.63
N LEU A 43 -10.00 8.06 14.65
CA LEU A 43 -9.56 6.78 14.11
C LEU A 43 -10.63 6.14 13.24
N HIS A 44 -10.33 5.95 11.96
CA HIS A 44 -11.21 5.24 11.05
C HIS A 44 -10.56 3.93 10.61
N SER A 45 -11.39 2.96 10.22
CA SER A 45 -10.91 1.73 9.60
C SER A 45 -11.59 1.46 8.28
N ARG A 46 -10.84 0.79 7.40
CA ARG A 46 -11.29 0.30 6.11
C ARG A 46 -10.72 -1.09 5.88
N VAL A 47 -11.43 -1.89 5.10
CA VAL A 47 -10.98 -3.22 4.71
C VAL A 47 -10.89 -3.27 3.20
N TYR A 48 -9.76 -3.76 2.70
CA TYR A 48 -9.53 -3.94 1.29
C TYR A 48 -9.31 -5.41 0.95
N TYR A 49 -9.87 -5.84 -0.18
CA TYR A 49 -9.58 -7.12 -0.80
C TYR A 49 -8.78 -6.88 -2.07
N VAL A 50 -7.70 -7.64 -2.23
CA VAL A 50 -6.85 -7.57 -3.42
C VAL A 50 -7.15 -8.79 -4.27
N LEU A 51 -7.57 -8.53 -5.50
CA LEU A 51 -7.80 -9.53 -6.52
C LEU A 51 -6.63 -9.53 -7.49
N VAL A 52 -6.04 -10.70 -7.74
CA VAL A 52 -5.02 -10.91 -8.77
C VAL A 52 -5.58 -11.86 -9.79
N GLU A 53 -5.68 -11.44 -11.06
CA GLU A 53 -6.34 -12.20 -12.12
C GLU A 53 -7.76 -12.67 -11.71
N GLY A 54 -8.52 -11.77 -11.06
CA GLY A 54 -9.88 -12.04 -10.57
C GLY A 54 -9.97 -12.92 -9.32
N THR A 55 -8.86 -13.39 -8.78
CA THR A 55 -8.83 -14.25 -7.58
C THR A 55 -8.45 -13.45 -6.35
N VAL A 56 -9.23 -13.54 -5.26
CA VAL A 56 -8.96 -12.84 -3.99
C VAL A 56 -7.67 -13.37 -3.36
N ALA A 57 -6.58 -12.64 -3.56
CA ALA A 57 -5.24 -13.03 -3.17
C ALA A 57 -4.88 -12.60 -1.75
N MET A 58 -5.34 -11.42 -1.34
CA MET A 58 -4.96 -10.79 -0.07
C MET A 58 -6.13 -10.01 0.53
N LYS A 59 -6.07 -9.83 1.86
CA LYS A 59 -6.88 -8.89 2.63
C LYS A 59 -5.94 -7.85 3.25
N ILE A 60 -6.35 -6.59 3.26
CA ILE A 60 -5.65 -5.50 3.94
C ILE A 60 -6.63 -4.84 4.91
N ASP A 61 -6.34 -4.91 6.21
CA ASP A 61 -7.06 -4.16 7.23
C ASP A 61 -6.32 -2.83 7.44
N GLY A 62 -6.94 -1.72 7.04
CA GLY A 62 -6.37 -0.37 7.10
C GLY A 62 -6.92 0.44 8.27
N GLY A 63 -6.03 1.05 9.04
CA GLY A 63 -6.32 2.03 10.07
C GLY A 63 -5.85 3.43 9.65
N PHE A 64 -6.68 4.43 9.89
CA PHE A 64 -6.48 5.82 9.45
C PHE A 64 -6.56 6.72 10.67
N GLY A 65 -5.45 7.39 10.99
CA GLY A 65 -5.36 8.36 12.08
C GLY A 65 -5.50 9.77 11.54
N TYR A 66 -6.34 10.57 12.20
CA TYR A 66 -6.57 11.97 11.86
C TYR A 66 -6.17 12.88 13.03
N ASP A 67 -5.60 14.05 12.72
CA ASP A 67 -5.35 15.10 13.71
C ASP A 67 -6.66 15.82 14.12
N LYS A 68 -6.54 16.83 14.99
CA LYS A 68 -7.71 17.57 15.52
C LYS A 68 -8.39 18.43 14.47
N GLU A 69 -7.64 18.82 13.44
CA GLU A 69 -8.08 19.59 12.28
C GLU A 69 -8.78 18.68 11.24
N GLY A 70 -8.68 17.37 11.40
CA GLY A 70 -9.28 16.37 10.53
C GLY A 70 -8.40 15.97 9.35
N ASN A 71 -7.10 16.31 9.36
CA ASN A 71 -6.16 15.88 8.34
C ASN A 71 -5.66 14.48 8.62
N LEU A 72 -5.46 13.68 7.57
CA LEU A 72 -4.86 12.37 7.66
C LEU A 72 -3.38 12.49 8.06
N VAL A 73 -2.99 11.85 9.17
CA VAL A 73 -1.62 11.84 9.69
C VAL A 73 -0.97 10.46 9.66
N ASP A 74 -1.75 9.39 9.80
CA ASP A 74 -1.22 8.03 9.87
C ASP A 74 -2.05 7.04 9.07
N VAL A 75 -1.38 6.17 8.31
CA VAL A 75 -2.00 5.06 7.59
C VAL A 75 -1.30 3.75 7.98
N ILE A 76 -1.99 2.89 8.73
CA ILE A 76 -1.46 1.61 9.17
C ILE A 76 -2.17 0.48 8.44
N LEU A 77 -1.42 -0.30 7.65
CA LEU A 77 -1.96 -1.36 6.81
C LEU A 77 -1.51 -2.72 7.35
N ASN A 78 -2.46 -3.59 7.71
CA ASN A 78 -2.17 -4.98 8.07
C ASN A 78 -2.48 -5.87 6.87
N VAL A 79 -1.44 -6.39 6.22
CA VAL A 79 -1.56 -7.14 4.97
C VAL A 79 -1.51 -8.63 5.26
N LYS A 80 -2.58 -9.32 4.88
CA LYS A 80 -2.74 -10.77 5.04
C LYS A 80 -2.87 -11.45 3.69
N LYS A 81 -1.98 -12.39 3.40
CA LYS A 81 -2.13 -13.30 2.26
C LYS A 81 -3.28 -14.28 2.53
N LEU A 82 -4.10 -14.54 1.51
CA LEU A 82 -5.21 -15.49 1.56
C LEU A 82 -4.99 -16.70 0.65
N LEU A 83 -4.45 -16.50 -0.55
CA LEU A 83 -4.25 -17.56 -1.55
C LEU A 83 -2.86 -17.50 -2.19
N GLU A 84 -2.40 -18.62 -2.75
CA GLU A 84 -1.04 -18.81 -3.30
C GLU A 84 -0.75 -18.07 -4.62
N VAL A 85 -1.72 -17.34 -5.16
CA VAL A 85 -1.56 -16.58 -6.42
C VAL A 85 -0.50 -15.47 -6.35
N VAL A 86 -0.14 -15.03 -5.13
CA VAL A 86 0.96 -14.10 -4.84
C VAL A 86 2.11 -14.80 -4.10
N PRO A 87 3.38 -14.42 -4.34
CA PRO A 87 4.53 -15.08 -3.72
C PRO A 87 4.67 -14.75 -2.23
N ASP A 88 5.05 -15.75 -1.42
CA ASP A 88 5.30 -15.58 0.01
C ASP A 88 6.52 -14.70 0.29
N ASP A 89 7.63 -15.01 -0.36
CA ASP A 89 8.88 -14.30 -0.22
C ASP A 89 9.08 -13.31 -1.37
N TRP A 90 9.82 -12.25 -1.10
CA TRP A 90 10.38 -11.39 -2.12
C TRP A 90 11.89 -11.23 -1.87
N ARG A 91 12.68 -11.27 -2.93
CA ARG A 91 14.12 -11.04 -2.90
C ARG A 91 14.52 -10.19 -4.10
N LEU A 92 15.40 -9.22 -3.87
CA LEU A 92 16.05 -8.49 -4.95
C LEU A 92 16.82 -9.48 -5.85
N PRO A 93 16.82 -9.28 -7.19
CA PRO A 93 16.39 -8.09 -7.91
C PRO A 93 14.95 -8.13 -8.45
N GLU A 94 14.12 -9.11 -8.05
CA GLU A 94 12.76 -9.23 -8.56
C GLU A 94 11.89 -8.04 -8.15
N ARG A 95 10.81 -7.76 -8.91
CA ARG A 95 9.85 -6.70 -8.57
C ARG A 95 8.95 -7.17 -7.43
N ASP A 96 8.80 -6.36 -6.37
CA ASP A 96 7.92 -6.72 -5.25
C ASP A 96 6.46 -6.45 -5.61
N VAL A 97 5.78 -7.48 -6.13
CA VAL A 97 4.37 -7.38 -6.53
C VAL A 97 3.48 -6.93 -5.37
N ILE A 98 3.73 -7.43 -4.15
CA ILE A 98 2.92 -7.08 -2.98
C ILE A 98 3.25 -5.66 -2.54
N GLY A 99 4.53 -5.31 -2.52
CA GLY A 99 4.99 -3.96 -2.20
C GLY A 99 4.39 -2.90 -3.12
N ASP A 100 4.35 -3.18 -4.42
CA ASP A 100 3.77 -2.27 -5.40
C ASP A 100 2.25 -2.13 -5.23
N ILE A 101 1.52 -3.23 -5.01
CA ILE A 101 0.08 -3.17 -4.74
C ILE A 101 -0.21 -2.28 -3.52
N VAL A 102 0.58 -2.44 -2.45
CA VAL A 102 0.46 -1.59 -1.25
C VAL A 102 0.76 -0.14 -1.58
N ARG A 103 1.78 0.15 -2.38
CA ARG A 103 2.12 1.52 -2.79
C ARG A 103 1.03 2.15 -3.66
N TYR A 104 0.43 1.41 -4.58
CA TYR A 104 -0.72 1.91 -5.34
C TYR A 104 -1.92 2.22 -4.44
N LEU A 105 -2.20 1.37 -3.44
CA LEU A 105 -3.25 1.67 -2.47
C LEU A 105 -2.94 2.94 -1.66
N VAL A 106 -1.70 3.10 -1.19
CA VAL A 106 -1.28 4.32 -0.46
C VAL A 106 -1.39 5.55 -1.36
N SER A 107 -1.03 5.44 -2.63
CA SER A 107 -1.20 6.53 -3.61
C SER A 107 -2.67 6.92 -3.75
N ALA A 108 -3.57 5.95 -3.93
CA ALA A 108 -5.00 6.22 -4.03
C ALA A 108 -5.56 6.85 -2.74
N ILE A 109 -5.06 6.43 -1.57
CA ILE A 109 -5.40 7.06 -0.27
C ILE A 109 -4.92 8.51 -0.23
N ALA A 110 -3.69 8.78 -0.69
CA ALA A 110 -3.14 10.14 -0.74
C ALA A 110 -3.97 11.03 -1.67
N ASP A 111 -4.33 10.53 -2.85
CA ASP A 111 -5.16 11.24 -3.82
C ASP A 111 -6.58 11.49 -3.26
N GLU A 112 -7.18 10.52 -2.55
CA GLU A 112 -8.46 10.70 -1.86
C GLU A 112 -8.41 11.80 -0.80
N HIS A 113 -7.28 11.95 -0.11
CA HIS A 113 -7.10 12.90 0.99
C HIS A 113 -6.34 14.15 0.58
N MET A 114 -6.17 14.44 -0.71
CA MET A 114 -5.30 15.52 -1.19
C MET A 114 -5.57 16.89 -0.52
N ASP A 115 -6.83 17.21 -0.22
CA ASP A 115 -7.22 18.48 0.42
C ASP A 115 -7.12 18.46 1.96
N ALA A 116 -6.92 17.28 2.57
CA ALA A 116 -6.89 17.04 4.01
C ALA A 116 -5.80 16.03 4.39
N LEU A 117 -4.63 16.15 3.76
CA LEU A 117 -3.45 15.33 4.02
C LEU A 117 -2.43 16.18 4.77
N ASN A 118 -1.97 15.70 5.92
CA ASN A 118 -0.91 16.37 6.66
C ASN A 118 0.42 16.24 5.90
N ASP A 119 1.23 17.30 5.85
CA ASP A 119 2.53 17.29 5.15
C ASP A 119 3.49 16.19 5.67
N ASN A 120 3.30 15.75 6.91
CA ASN A 120 4.09 14.69 7.55
C ASN A 120 3.35 13.36 7.64
N ALA A 121 2.26 13.18 6.87
CA ALA A 121 1.49 11.96 6.90
C ALA A 121 2.36 10.74 6.57
N PHE A 122 2.30 9.72 7.41
CA PHE A 122 3.17 8.55 7.30
C PHE A 122 2.35 7.26 7.21
N TYR A 123 2.88 6.28 6.48
CA TYR A 123 2.28 4.95 6.41
C TYR A 123 3.24 3.87 6.85
N VAL A 124 2.68 2.80 7.40
CA VAL A 124 3.39 1.55 7.70
C VAL A 124 2.53 0.37 7.28
N ALA A 125 3.10 -0.55 6.51
CA ALA A 125 2.49 -1.81 6.16
C ALA A 125 3.11 -2.97 6.96
N HIS A 126 2.30 -3.61 7.80
CA HIS A 126 2.62 -4.81 8.53
C HIS A 126 2.23 -6.05 7.75
N MET A 127 3.24 -6.78 7.28
CA MET A 127 3.06 -8.05 6.57
C MET A 127 2.86 -9.20 7.56
N GLN A 128 1.70 -9.87 7.48
CA GLN A 128 1.45 -11.07 8.26
C GLN A 128 2.16 -12.28 7.62
N PRO A 129 2.68 -13.23 8.41
CA PRO A 129 3.15 -14.51 7.88
C PRO A 129 2.09 -15.13 6.95
N PRO A 130 2.47 -15.70 5.79
CA PRO A 130 3.82 -16.03 5.34
C PRO A 130 4.59 -14.92 4.60
N LEU A 131 4.05 -13.70 4.49
CA LEU A 131 4.67 -12.62 3.71
C LEU A 131 5.96 -12.10 4.39
N ARG A 132 7.13 -12.55 3.93
CA ARG A 132 8.44 -12.22 4.52
C ARG A 132 9.33 -11.45 3.55
N GLY A 133 10.45 -10.93 4.06
CA GLY A 133 11.50 -10.30 3.24
C GLY A 133 11.27 -8.84 2.82
N ARG A 134 10.13 -8.24 3.18
CA ARG A 134 9.73 -6.89 2.72
C ARG A 134 9.92 -5.85 3.83
N LYS A 135 11.15 -5.34 3.97
CA LYS A 135 11.55 -4.45 5.09
C LYS A 135 11.23 -2.96 4.89
N TYR A 136 10.74 -2.55 3.73
CA TYR A 136 10.72 -1.15 3.30
C TYR A 136 9.32 -0.57 3.06
N LEU A 137 8.24 -1.28 3.44
CA LEU A 137 6.87 -0.83 3.16
C LEU A 137 6.35 0.11 4.24
N HIS A 138 7.08 1.20 4.42
CA HIS A 138 6.72 2.37 5.21
C HIS A 138 7.28 3.62 4.53
N GLY A 139 6.71 4.78 4.81
CA GLY A 139 7.13 6.02 4.18
C GLY A 139 6.09 7.11 4.28
N VAL A 140 6.29 8.19 3.54
CA VAL A 140 5.33 9.29 3.46
C VAL A 140 4.11 8.83 2.66
N VAL A 141 2.92 9.23 3.11
CA VAL A 141 1.69 9.09 2.31
C VAL A 141 1.74 10.15 1.22
N GLN A 142 1.94 9.71 -0.02
CA GLN A 142 1.97 10.60 -1.18
C GLN A 142 1.51 9.86 -2.42
N SER A 143 1.05 10.62 -3.42
CA SER A 143 0.80 10.08 -4.75
C SER A 143 2.09 9.47 -5.31
N TRP A 144 2.00 8.29 -5.91
CA TRP A 144 3.15 7.52 -6.37
C TRP A 144 2.96 7.08 -7.82
N CYS A 145 3.93 7.43 -8.66
CA CYS A 145 4.06 6.88 -10.01
C CYS A 145 5.23 5.87 -10.03
N PRO A 146 5.03 4.62 -10.51
CA PRO A 146 6.10 3.62 -10.61
C PRO A 146 7.31 4.08 -11.44
N ASP A 147 7.09 4.97 -12.42
CA ASP A 147 8.16 5.55 -13.21
C ASP A 147 9.11 6.44 -12.39
N ASP A 148 8.67 6.97 -11.26
CA ASP A 148 9.51 7.79 -10.38
C ASP A 148 10.58 6.95 -9.70
N ASP A 149 10.26 5.72 -9.31
CA ASP A 149 11.24 4.77 -8.76
C ASP A 149 12.23 4.30 -9.84
N LEU A 150 11.77 4.05 -11.07
CA LEU A 150 12.65 3.72 -12.19
C LEU A 150 13.61 4.87 -12.52
N LYS A 151 13.13 6.11 -12.49
CA LYS A 151 13.98 7.31 -12.66
C LYS A 151 14.96 7.45 -11.49
N ALA A 152 14.52 7.25 -10.25
CA ALA A 152 15.39 7.30 -9.07
C ALA A 152 16.49 6.23 -9.14
N ALA A 153 16.14 4.98 -9.45
CA ALA A 153 17.09 3.89 -9.62
C ALA A 153 18.11 4.17 -10.75
N ARG A 154 17.66 4.73 -11.87
CA ARG A 154 18.55 5.17 -12.97
C ARG A 154 19.49 6.32 -12.56
N ARG A 155 19.06 7.21 -11.67
CA ARG A 155 19.92 8.28 -11.14
C ARG A 155 21.01 7.74 -10.20
N TRP A 156 20.71 6.65 -9.47
CA TRP A 156 21.65 6.04 -8.53
C TRP A 156 22.64 5.08 -9.20
N TRP A 157 22.34 4.61 -10.41
CA TRP A 157 23.26 3.82 -11.23
C TRP A 157 23.64 4.60 -12.50
N PRO A 158 24.66 5.48 -12.47
CA PRO A 158 25.16 6.08 -13.68
C PRO A 158 25.58 4.96 -14.63
N ARG A 159 25.15 5.03 -15.90
CA ARG A 159 25.56 4.10 -16.95
C ARG A 159 27.07 3.92 -16.83
N ARG A 160 27.52 2.70 -16.52
CA ARG A 160 28.87 2.32 -16.91
C ARG A 160 28.84 2.29 -18.43
N GLU A 161 29.24 3.38 -19.05
CA GLU A 161 29.52 3.38 -20.48
C GLU A 161 30.54 2.27 -20.72
N ALA A 162 30.14 1.31 -21.54
CA ALA A 162 31.02 0.29 -22.05
C ALA A 162 32.11 1.00 -22.86
N ILE A 163 33.32 1.05 -22.31
CA ILE A 163 34.52 1.20 -23.12
C ILE A 163 34.61 -0.10 -23.92
N VAL A 164 34.20 -0.05 -25.18
CA VAL A 164 34.50 -1.07 -26.18
C VAL A 164 35.88 -0.70 -26.76
N PRO A 165 36.83 -1.65 -26.85
CA PRO A 165 38.23 -1.39 -27.18
C PRO A 165 38.46 -0.80 -28.59
#